data_AF-A0A537DWG6-F1
#
_entry.id   AF-A0A537DWG6-F1
#
_cell.length_a   1.000
_cell.length_b   1.000
_cell.length_c   1.000
_cell.angle_alpha   90.00
_cell.angle_beta   90.00
_cell.angle_gamma   90.00
#
_symmetry.space_group_name_H-M   'P 1'
#
loop_
_entity.id
_entity.type
_entity.pdbx_description
1 polymer ?
#
loop_
_entity_poly.entity_id
_entity_poly.type
_entity_poly.pdbx_seq_one_letter_code
_entity_poly.pdbx_strand_id
1 'polypeptide(L)'
;MKMKIAALVLVVLLPVLVVTATYATQPAMGSGKVTLVNHTPVGSPHPAGGNTIATFKNTFSLTGTLAGTAVALERDVTHASSDRTFITFQGEANFTSSNEAQSGTLVIHYVGINNGT
;
A
#
# COMPACT_ATOMS: atom_id res chain seq x y z
N MET A 1 -5.63 -15.22 -57.70
CA MET A 1 -6.59 -14.52 -56.80
C MET A 1 -6.47 -14.89 -55.30
N LYS A 2 -5.52 -15.75 -54.88
CA LYS A 2 -5.38 -16.17 -53.45
C LYS A 2 -4.45 -15.28 -52.61
N MET A 3 -3.39 -14.71 -53.19
CA MET A 3 -2.45 -13.81 -52.47
C MET A 3 -3.10 -12.50 -51.98
N LYS A 4 -4.09 -11.95 -52.70
CA LYS A 4 -4.74 -10.69 -52.34
C LYS A 4 -5.60 -10.80 -51.06
N ILE A 5 -6.18 -11.98 -50.80
CA ILE A 5 -7.03 -12.25 -49.64
C ILE A 5 -6.16 -12.45 -48.38
N ALA A 6 -5.04 -13.17 -48.51
CA ALA A 6 -4.10 -13.36 -47.40
C ALA A 6 -3.46 -12.03 -46.94
N ALA A 7 -3.11 -11.15 -47.89
CA ALA A 7 -2.60 -9.82 -47.58
C ALA A 7 -3.65 -8.94 -46.87
N LEU A 8 -4.92 -9.02 -47.30
CA LEU A 8 -6.01 -8.27 -46.67
C LEU A 8 -6.30 -8.74 -45.24
N VAL A 9 -6.27 -10.05 -45.01
CA VAL A 9 -6.44 -10.67 -43.69
C VAL A 9 -5.30 -10.26 -42.75
N LEU A 10 -4.06 -10.20 -43.23
CA LEU A 10 -2.90 -9.76 -42.46
C LEU A 10 -2.99 -8.28 -42.07
N VAL A 11 -3.47 -7.42 -42.98
CA VAL A 11 -3.67 -5.97 -42.74
C VAL A 11 -4.77 -5.70 -41.71
N VAL A 12 -5.78 -6.56 -41.60
CA VAL A 12 -6.83 -6.44 -40.58
C VAL A 12 -6.38 -7.01 -39.24
N LEU A 13 -5.60 -8.10 -39.24
CA LEU A 13 -5.13 -8.75 -38.01
C LEU A 13 -4.02 -7.97 -37.30
N LEU A 14 -3.15 -7.26 -38.02
CA LEU A 14 -2.08 -6.44 -37.45
C LEU A 14 -2.57 -5.36 -36.46
N PRO A 15 -3.55 -4.49 -36.80
CA PRO A 15 -4.07 -3.50 -35.85
C PRO A 15 -4.82 -4.14 -34.69
N VAL A 16 -5.49 -5.28 -34.90
CA VAL A 16 -6.13 -6.04 -33.80
C VAL A 16 -5.07 -6.59 -32.83
N LEU A 17 -3.95 -7.11 -33.34
CA LEU A 17 -2.83 -7.59 -32.52
C LEU A 17 -2.19 -6.46 -31.70
N VAL A 18 -2.07 -5.25 -32.29
CA VAL A 18 -1.53 -4.05 -31.64
C VAL A 18 -2.49 -3.51 -30.57
N VAL A 19 -3.81 -3.61 -30.75
CA VAL A 19 -4.80 -3.18 -29.76
C VAL A 19 -4.91 -4.16 -28.59
N THR A 20 -4.62 -5.45 -28.81
CA THR A 20 -4.60 -6.48 -27.76
C THR A 20 -3.29 -6.54 -26.97
N ALA A 21 -2.29 -5.72 -27.30
CA ALA A 21 -1.19 -5.43 -26.40
C ALA A 21 -1.73 -4.59 -25.24
N THR A 22 -2.48 -5.27 -24.37
CA THR A 22 -2.65 -5.02 -22.95
C THR A 22 -2.06 -3.69 -22.54
N TYR A 23 -2.92 -2.69 -22.34
CA TYR A 23 -2.59 -1.56 -21.49
C TYR A 23 -2.21 -2.12 -20.12
N ALA A 24 -0.95 -2.52 -19.96
CA ALA A 24 -0.24 -2.36 -18.71
C ALA A 24 -0.11 -0.85 -18.58
N THR A 25 -1.20 -0.20 -18.17
CA THR A 25 -1.20 1.22 -17.85
C THR A 25 -0.04 1.45 -16.91
N GLN A 26 0.83 2.40 -17.24
CA GLN A 26 1.89 2.81 -16.34
C GLN A 26 1.30 3.07 -14.94
N PRO A 27 2.06 2.79 -13.87
CA PRO A 27 1.62 3.11 -12.52
C PRO A 27 1.15 4.58 -12.48
N ALA A 28 -0.08 4.80 -12.03
CA ALA A 28 -0.58 6.15 -11.84
C ALA A 28 0.14 6.76 -10.62
N MET A 29 0.81 7.89 -10.82
CA MET A 29 1.36 8.63 -9.69
C MET A 29 0.21 9.24 -8.89
N GLY A 30 0.28 9.08 -7.57
CA GLY A 30 -0.65 9.70 -6.63
C GLY A 30 0.10 10.41 -5.53
N SER A 31 -0.54 11.44 -4.99
CA SER A 31 -0.04 12.18 -3.83
C SER A 31 -1.16 12.38 -2.82
N GLY A 32 -0.81 12.41 -1.55
CA GLY A 32 -1.80 12.49 -0.49
C GLY A 32 -1.19 12.68 0.89
N LYS A 33 -2.07 12.71 1.88
CA LYS A 33 -1.70 12.77 3.30
C LYS A 33 -2.25 11.55 4.02
N VAL A 34 -1.42 10.96 4.87
CA VAL A 34 -1.82 9.93 5.83
C VAL A 34 -1.87 10.57 7.21
N THR A 35 -2.98 10.39 7.92
CA THR A 35 -3.16 10.87 9.28
C THR A 35 -3.53 9.71 10.19
N LEU A 36 -2.77 9.49 11.27
CA LEU A 36 -3.11 8.54 12.31
C LEU A 36 -4.27 9.11 13.13
N VAL A 37 -5.43 8.46 13.07
CA VAL A 37 -6.69 8.92 13.70
C VAL A 37 -6.94 8.23 15.03
N ASN A 38 -6.53 6.97 15.14
CA ASN A 38 -6.62 6.19 16.37
C ASN A 38 -5.42 5.26 16.50
N HIS A 39 -4.93 5.10 17.72
CA HIS A 39 -3.76 4.30 18.06
C HIS A 39 -4.06 3.57 19.38
N THR A 40 -4.56 2.35 19.29
CA THR A 40 -5.01 1.60 20.48
C THR A 40 -4.11 0.40 20.73
N PRO A 41 -3.53 0.26 21.94
CA PRO A 41 -2.74 -0.93 22.30
C PRO A 41 -3.57 -2.21 22.19
N VAL A 42 -2.96 -3.26 21.65
CA VAL A 42 -3.49 -4.62 21.62
C VAL A 42 -2.66 -5.47 22.57
N GLY A 43 -3.20 -5.71 23.76
CA GLY A 43 -2.48 -6.38 24.84
C GLY A 43 -1.48 -5.46 25.56
N SER A 44 -0.68 -6.06 26.43
CA SER A 44 0.34 -5.33 27.19
C SER A 44 1.69 -5.36 26.46
N PRO A 45 2.43 -4.24 26.44
CA PRO A 45 3.81 -4.24 26.00
C PRO A 45 4.64 -5.25 26.80
N HIS A 46 5.61 -5.88 26.16
CA HIS A 46 6.47 -6.87 26.81
C HIS A 46 7.93 -6.70 26.39
N PRO A 47 8.89 -6.97 27.31
CA PRO A 47 10.30 -6.93 26.99
C PRO A 47 10.72 -8.15 26.14
N ALA A 48 11.64 -7.93 25.20
CA ALA A 48 12.27 -9.00 24.41
C ALA A 48 13.64 -8.55 23.90
N GLY A 49 14.70 -9.29 24.29
CA GLY A 49 16.06 -9.06 23.78
C GLY A 49 16.59 -7.63 23.99
N GLY A 50 16.30 -7.02 25.16
CA GLY A 50 16.69 -5.64 25.48
C GLY A 50 15.78 -4.56 24.89
N ASN A 51 14.77 -4.94 24.11
CA ASN A 51 13.78 -4.03 23.53
C ASN A 51 12.43 -4.17 24.25
N THR A 52 11.54 -3.21 24.04
CA THR A 52 10.12 -3.36 24.37
C THR A 52 9.31 -3.51 23.09
N ILE A 53 8.47 -4.53 23.04
CA ILE A 53 7.55 -4.78 21.92
C ILE A 53 6.15 -4.38 22.34
N ALA A 54 5.47 -3.61 21.49
CA ALA A 54 4.06 -3.29 21.62
C ALA A 54 3.34 -3.57 20.29
N THR A 55 2.05 -3.90 20.37
CA THR A 55 1.20 -4.08 19.20
C THR A 55 0.06 -3.08 19.29
N PHE A 56 -0.28 -2.45 18.17
CA PHE A 56 -1.32 -1.43 18.10
C PHE A 56 -2.31 -1.73 16.99
N LYS A 57 -3.59 -1.47 17.27
CA LYS A 57 -4.61 -1.33 16.24
C LYS A 57 -4.69 0.14 15.85
N ASN A 58 -4.18 0.43 14.66
CA ASN A 58 -4.14 1.78 14.10
C ASN A 58 -5.30 1.98 13.13
N THR A 59 -5.87 3.17 13.16
CA THR A 59 -6.78 3.66 12.11
C THR A 59 -6.12 4.87 11.48
N PHE A 60 -5.97 4.84 10.16
CA PHE A 60 -5.43 5.92 9.36
C PHE A 60 -6.51 6.51 8.45
N SER A 61 -6.53 7.83 8.32
CA SER A 61 -7.28 8.55 7.31
C SER A 61 -6.33 8.96 6.20
N LEU A 62 -6.68 8.61 4.97
CA LEU A 62 -5.92 8.94 3.77
C LEU A 62 -6.73 9.96 2.94
N THR A 63 -6.06 11.01 2.49
CA THR A 63 -6.63 12.01 1.57
C THR A 63 -5.70 12.21 0.36
N GLY A 64 -6.25 12.71 -0.75
CA GLY A 64 -5.52 12.92 -2.00
C GLY A 64 -5.97 11.96 -3.09
N THR A 65 -5.04 11.46 -3.90
CA THR A 65 -5.34 10.52 -5.00
C THR A 65 -5.98 9.21 -4.50
N LEU A 66 -5.57 8.76 -3.32
CA LEU A 66 -6.16 7.65 -2.59
C LEU A 66 -6.86 8.22 -1.35
N ALA A 67 -8.19 8.23 -1.35
CA ALA A 67 -9.00 8.78 -0.27
C ALA A 67 -9.82 7.67 0.39
N GLY A 68 -9.73 7.57 1.72
CA GLY A 68 -10.39 6.51 2.47
C GLY A 68 -9.80 6.29 3.86
N THR A 69 -10.06 5.11 4.40
CA THR A 69 -9.62 4.71 5.75
C THR A 69 -8.82 3.42 5.64
N ALA A 70 -7.70 3.34 6.36
CA ALA A 70 -6.94 2.10 6.50
C ALA A 70 -6.90 1.66 7.97
N VAL A 71 -7.18 0.39 8.24
CA VAL A 71 -7.06 -0.20 9.58
C VAL A 71 -5.91 -1.18 9.58
N ALA A 72 -4.95 -0.97 10.48
CA ALA A 72 -3.74 -1.76 10.57
C ALA A 72 -3.58 -2.43 11.93
N LEU A 73 -2.94 -3.60 11.92
CA LEU A 73 -2.27 -4.14 13.09
C LEU A 73 -0.78 -3.87 12.94
N GLU A 74 -0.25 -3.03 13.80
CA GLU A 74 1.13 -2.56 13.79
C GLU A 74 1.90 -3.17 14.96
N ARG A 75 3.14 -3.56 14.72
CA ARG A 75 4.09 -3.98 15.75
C ARG A 75 5.21 -2.98 15.85
N ASP A 76 5.39 -2.45 17.05
CA ASP A 76 6.42 -1.50 17.41
C ASP A 76 7.50 -2.19 18.24
N VAL A 77 8.75 -1.85 17.96
CA VAL A 77 9.91 -2.23 18.76
C VAL A 77 10.61 -0.96 19.22
N THR A 78 10.48 -0.67 20.51
CA THR A 78 11.25 0.38 21.15
C THR A 78 12.64 -0.16 21.47
N HIS A 79 13.63 0.45 20.84
CA HIS A 79 15.04 0.22 21.07
C HIS A 79 15.54 1.27 22.07
N ALA A 80 15.92 0.83 23.26
CA ALA A 80 16.56 1.68 24.26
C ALA A 80 18.04 1.30 24.36
N SER A 81 18.91 2.16 23.85
CA SER A 81 20.36 2.11 24.05
C SER A 81 20.78 3.25 24.98
N SER A 82 22.00 3.19 25.55
CA SER A 82 22.56 4.27 26.38
C SER A 82 22.58 5.62 25.66
N ASP A 83 22.72 5.60 24.34
CA ASP A 83 23.00 6.80 23.54
C ASP A 83 21.79 7.27 22.73
N ARG A 84 20.76 6.41 22.58
CA ARG A 84 19.59 6.70 21.74
C ARG A 84 18.40 5.82 22.06
N THR A 85 17.22 6.43 21.97
CA THR A 85 15.94 5.75 21.91
C THR A 85 15.30 5.95 20.54
N PHE A 86 14.84 4.88 19.90
CA PHE A 86 14.07 4.96 18.66
C PHE A 86 13.10 3.77 18.57
N ILE A 87 12.09 3.91 17.72
CA ILE A 87 11.08 2.89 17.49
C ILE A 87 11.20 2.44 16.04
N THR A 88 11.31 1.13 15.82
CA THR A 88 11.01 0.54 14.51
C THR A 88 9.58 0.01 14.53
N PHE A 89 8.86 0.20 13.44
CA PHE A 89 7.47 -0.26 13.34
C PHE A 89 7.23 -0.93 12.00
N GLN A 90 6.36 -1.93 12.01
CA GLN A 90 5.89 -2.61 10.81
C GLN A 90 4.42 -2.95 10.96
N GLY A 91 3.67 -2.85 9.87
CA GLY A 91 2.25 -3.15 9.89
C GLY A 91 1.71 -3.54 8.53
N GLU A 92 0.52 -4.13 8.57
CA GLU A 92 -0.31 -4.42 7.42
C GLU A 92 -1.65 -3.73 7.62
N ALA A 93 -2.06 -2.91 6.66
CA ALA A 93 -3.29 -2.14 6.72
C ALA A 93 -4.25 -2.57 5.61
N ASN A 94 -5.50 -2.82 5.99
CA ASN A 94 -6.60 -3.01 5.03
C ASN A 94 -7.24 -1.66 4.76
N PHE A 95 -7.21 -1.23 3.50
CA PHE A 95 -7.77 0.05 3.05
C PHE A 95 -9.18 -0.11 2.47
N THR A 96 -10.04 0.82 2.85
CA THR A 96 -11.39 0.98 2.31
C THR A 96 -11.52 2.38 1.70
N SER A 97 -11.83 2.43 0.40
CA SER A 97 -12.03 3.68 -0.35
C SER A 97 -13.24 4.45 0.17
N SER A 98 -13.16 5.78 0.17
CA SER A 98 -14.33 6.65 0.39
C SER A 98 -15.16 6.88 -0.89
N ASN A 99 -14.62 6.52 -2.05
CA ASN A 99 -15.24 6.74 -3.35
C ASN A 99 -15.53 5.40 -4.04
N GLU A 100 -16.78 5.15 -4.42
CA GLU A 100 -17.20 3.91 -5.09
C GLU A 100 -16.54 3.69 -6.47
N ALA A 101 -16.01 4.75 -7.08
CA ALA A 101 -15.31 4.69 -8.36
C ALA A 101 -13.94 3.97 -8.29
N GLN A 102 -13.40 3.73 -7.08
CA GLN A 102 -12.21 2.90 -6.87
C GLN A 102 -12.65 1.58 -6.21
N SER A 103 -13.24 0.68 -6.99
CA SER A 103 -13.61 -0.65 -6.53
C SER A 103 -12.37 -1.56 -6.50
N GLY A 104 -12.01 -2.02 -5.30
CA GLY A 104 -10.87 -2.92 -5.10
C GLY A 104 -10.51 -3.11 -3.63
N THR A 105 -9.75 -4.16 -3.34
CA THR A 105 -9.13 -4.38 -2.03
C THR A 105 -7.67 -3.94 -2.12
N LEU A 106 -7.27 -2.97 -1.29
CA LEU A 106 -5.88 -2.55 -1.15
C LEU A 106 -5.36 -2.97 0.22
N VAL A 107 -4.27 -3.73 0.21
CA VAL A 107 -3.49 -4.07 1.41
C VAL A 107 -2.19 -3.28 1.36
N ILE A 108 -1.88 -2.56 2.42
CA ILE A 108 -0.69 -1.72 2.53
C ILE A 108 0.25 -2.34 3.56
N HIS A 109 1.41 -2.79 3.12
CA HIS A 109 2.51 -3.19 3.99
C HIS A 109 3.45 -2.01 4.16
N TYR A 110 3.82 -1.70 5.40
CA TYR A 110 4.72 -0.60 5.69
C TYR A 110 5.72 -0.97 6.77
N VAL A 111 6.90 -0.37 6.65
CA VAL A 111 7.98 -0.41 7.62
C VAL A 111 8.46 1.01 7.84
N GLY A 112 8.79 1.36 9.07
CA GLY A 112 9.24 2.70 9.39
C GLY A 112 10.08 2.77 10.65
N ILE A 113 10.67 3.94 10.82
CA ILE A 113 11.49 4.28 11.97
C ILE A 113 11.00 5.61 12.50
N ASN A 114 10.58 5.64 13.76
CA ASN A 114 10.35 6.86 14.50
C ASN A 114 11.56 7.09 15.41
N ASN A 115 12.34 8.11 15.09
CA ASN A 115 13.58 8.39 15.80
C ASN A 115 13.41 9.09 17.15
N GLY A 116 12.16 9.31 17.59
CA GLY A 116 11.87 10.24 18.68
C GLY A 116 12.25 11.67 18.31
N THR A 117 11.60 12.63 18.95
CA THR A 117 12.11 14.00 19.09
C THR A 117 12.73 14.15 20.46
#